data_AF-A0A942SNC1-F1
#
_entry.id   AF-A0A942SNC1-F1
#
_cell.length_a   1.000
_cell.length_b   1.000
_cell.length_c   1.000
_cell.angle_alpha   90.00
_cell.angle_beta   90.00
_cell.angle_gamma   90.00
#
_symmetry.space_group_name_H-M   'P 1'
#
loop_
_entity.id
_entity.type
_entity.pdbx_description
1 polymer ?
#
loop_
_entity_poly.entity_id
_entity_poly.type
_entity_poly.pdbx_seq_one_letter_code
_entity_poly.pdbx_strand_id
1 'polypeptide(L)'
;MKFEKHLFIFTQLLCVCASAWAGQDKPNEEPQEERVHLPIGERAEPHAERVIAKEARHEVSEESEETEEVRVKEVLLTSASIRQEISFGDVKDPRFLASSKLPKFIGYCTTHQGVYRHPYVVSFDGGEVELNDGSIWLVCSSDRYKTLNWLTSDRIIVTPNSNFFSSYDYSLVNLDTNVIVPVNLFAGPLYRGIYTYFISDIDYVNSIVYLNDGSSWKVCWLDSFIFDKWLINDTLILGVNNDPLCVHPNILLNVNRIEDAGATCLN
;
A
#
# COMPACT_ATOMS: atom_id res chain seq x y z
N MET A 1 -40.31 3.25 -43.91
CA MET A 1 -40.22 2.46 -42.67
C MET A 1 -39.60 3.33 -41.59
N LYS A 2 -40.43 3.76 -40.64
CA LYS A 2 -40.09 4.62 -39.50
C LYS A 2 -40.23 3.75 -38.25
N PHE A 3 -39.18 3.60 -37.46
CA PHE A 3 -39.29 3.09 -36.09
C PHE A 3 -39.20 4.28 -35.14
N GLU A 4 -40.38 4.73 -34.77
CA GLU A 4 -40.66 5.71 -33.74
C GLU A 4 -41.09 4.93 -32.48
N LYS A 5 -40.74 5.47 -31.30
CA LYS A 5 -41.50 5.38 -30.05
C LYS A 5 -41.50 4.04 -29.31
N HIS A 6 -40.49 3.84 -28.46
CA HIS A 6 -40.69 3.25 -27.13
C HIS A 6 -39.58 3.72 -26.17
N LEU A 7 -39.77 4.90 -25.58
CA LEU A 7 -39.15 5.23 -24.29
C LEU A 7 -40.15 6.07 -23.50
N PHE A 8 -41.14 5.34 -23.00
CA PHE A 8 -42.23 5.84 -22.16
C PHE A 8 -41.75 5.78 -20.70
N ILE A 9 -41.66 6.95 -20.07
CA ILE A 9 -42.07 7.23 -18.69
C ILE A 9 -41.44 6.35 -17.59
N PHE A 10 -40.36 6.86 -16.98
CA PHE A 10 -40.03 6.60 -15.57
C PHE A 10 -39.58 7.90 -14.89
N THR A 11 -40.47 8.88 -14.91
CA THR A 11 -40.42 10.05 -14.04
C THR A 11 -41.77 10.14 -13.35
N GLN A 12 -41.73 10.24 -12.02
CA GLN A 12 -42.83 10.47 -11.08
C GLN A 12 -43.64 9.24 -10.64
N LEU A 13 -43.24 8.64 -9.52
CA LEU A 13 -44.16 8.37 -8.41
C LEU A 13 -43.36 8.01 -7.14
N LEU A 14 -43.87 8.41 -5.98
CA LEU A 14 -43.38 8.19 -4.61
C LEU A 14 -42.36 9.18 -4.07
N CYS A 15 -42.78 10.45 -3.95
CA CYS A 15 -42.33 11.28 -2.83
C CYS A 15 -43.48 12.15 -2.32
N VAL A 16 -44.53 11.50 -1.83
CA VAL A 16 -45.57 12.12 -1.00
C VAL A 16 -45.84 11.19 0.17
N CYS A 17 -45.06 11.37 1.25
CA CYS A 17 -45.42 11.03 2.63
C CYS A 17 -44.72 12.03 3.53
N ALA A 18 -45.14 13.30 3.44
CA ALA A 18 -44.87 14.30 4.46
C ALA A 18 -46.01 14.25 5.48
N SER A 19 -45.77 13.60 6.61
CA SER A 19 -46.57 13.81 7.82
C SER A 19 -45.77 13.42 9.07
N ALA A 20 -45.19 14.47 9.66
CA ALA A 20 -45.34 14.80 11.07
C ALA A 20 -44.98 13.71 12.09
N TRP A 21 -43.68 13.55 12.38
CA TRP A 21 -43.22 13.15 13.71
C TRP A 21 -42.31 14.25 14.27
N ALA A 22 -42.96 15.25 14.89
CA ALA A 22 -42.31 16.17 15.79
C ALA A 22 -42.14 15.45 17.15
N GLY A 23 -41.12 14.61 17.24
CA GLY A 23 -40.59 14.11 18.51
C GLY A 23 -39.46 15.04 18.95
N GLN A 24 -39.66 15.76 20.04
CA GLN A 24 -38.61 16.44 20.77
C GLN A 24 -37.71 15.40 21.43
N ASP A 25 -36.78 14.83 20.67
CA ASP A 25 -35.65 14.12 21.26
C ASP A 25 -34.63 15.17 21.67
N LYS A 26 -34.49 15.35 22.99
CA LYS A 26 -33.32 16.02 23.55
C LYS A 26 -32.09 15.34 22.94
N PRO A 27 -31.12 16.07 22.36
CA PRO A 27 -29.85 15.47 22.02
C PRO A 27 -29.31 14.91 23.34
N ASN A 28 -29.28 13.58 23.42
CA ASN A 28 -28.49 12.89 24.40
C ASN A 28 -27.06 13.29 24.02
N GLU A 29 -26.50 14.24 24.76
CA GLU A 29 -25.07 14.52 24.74
C GLU A 29 -24.42 13.21 25.21
N GLU A 30 -24.18 12.31 24.25
CA GLU A 30 -23.22 11.25 24.45
C GLU A 30 -21.98 11.95 24.97
N PRO A 31 -21.44 11.52 26.13
CA PRO A 31 -20.18 12.06 26.62
C PRO A 31 -19.22 11.90 25.46
N GLN A 32 -18.80 13.03 24.88
CA GLN A 32 -17.69 13.03 23.94
C GLN A 32 -16.58 12.34 24.71
N GLU A 33 -16.29 11.08 24.34
CA GLU A 33 -15.07 10.42 24.76
C GLU A 33 -13.98 11.36 24.31
N GLU A 34 -13.52 12.16 25.28
CA GLU A 34 -12.34 12.99 25.19
C GLU A 34 -11.31 12.05 24.60
N ARG A 35 -10.97 12.25 23.32
CA ARG A 35 -10.06 11.38 22.61
C ARG A 35 -8.75 11.48 23.36
N VAL A 36 -8.57 10.59 24.34
CA VAL A 36 -7.46 10.66 25.28
C VAL A 36 -6.21 10.57 24.44
N HIS A 37 -5.48 11.68 24.41
CA HIS A 37 -4.17 11.75 23.78
C HIS A 37 -3.29 10.71 24.48
N LEU A 38 -3.14 9.55 23.86
CA LEU A 38 -2.25 8.54 24.39
C LEU A 38 -0.82 9.09 24.34
N PRO A 39 -0.08 9.04 25.46
CA PRO A 39 1.29 9.44 25.46
C PRO A 39 2.08 8.59 24.47
N ILE A 40 2.97 9.31 23.79
CA ILE A 40 3.90 8.87 22.78
C ILE A 40 4.52 7.50 23.10
N GLY A 41 4.44 6.56 22.15
CA GLY A 41 5.14 5.27 22.22
C GLY A 41 4.36 4.10 22.83
N GLU A 42 3.18 4.35 23.41
CA GLU A 42 2.36 3.28 24.02
C GLU A 42 1.34 2.64 23.07
N ARG A 43 1.16 3.19 21.86
CA ARG A 43 0.18 2.70 20.88
C ARG A 43 0.79 1.80 19.80
N ALA A 44 1.73 0.94 20.18
CA ALA A 44 1.94 -0.26 19.39
C ALA A 44 0.88 -1.26 19.87
N GLU A 45 -0.19 -1.47 19.10
CA GLU A 45 -0.88 -2.77 19.22
C GLU A 45 0.21 -3.83 19.13
N PRO A 46 0.36 -4.69 20.14
CA PRO A 46 1.43 -5.67 20.17
C PRO A 46 1.38 -6.46 18.87
N HIS A 47 2.54 -6.67 18.24
CA HIS A 47 2.64 -7.38 16.96
C HIS A 47 1.83 -8.69 16.96
N ALA A 48 1.75 -9.36 18.12
CA ALA A 48 0.91 -10.53 18.35
C ALA A 48 -0.59 -10.31 18.04
N GLU A 49 -1.21 -9.22 18.49
CA GLU A 49 -2.64 -8.96 18.20
C GLU A 49 -2.88 -8.68 16.72
N ARG A 50 -1.91 -8.04 16.04
CA ARG A 50 -1.98 -7.79 14.58
C ARG A 50 -1.80 -9.07 13.77
N VAL A 51 -0.86 -9.93 14.16
CA VAL A 51 -0.67 -11.25 13.55
C VAL A 51 -1.94 -12.08 13.72
N ILE A 52 -2.52 -12.11 14.92
CA ILE A 52 -3.79 -12.81 15.18
C ILE A 52 -4.93 -12.26 14.30
N ALA A 53 -5.07 -10.93 14.19
CA ALA A 53 -6.10 -10.32 13.35
C ALA A 53 -5.90 -10.59 11.85
N LYS A 54 -4.64 -10.71 11.39
CA LYS A 54 -4.32 -11.09 10.00
C LYS A 54 -4.53 -12.58 9.74
N GLU A 55 -4.08 -13.44 10.64
CA GLU A 55 -4.32 -14.88 10.58
C GLU A 55 -5.82 -15.19 10.57
N ALA A 56 -6.62 -14.51 11.41
CA ALA A 56 -8.08 -14.65 11.39
C ALA A 56 -8.72 -14.21 10.06
N ARG A 57 -8.15 -13.23 9.35
CA ARG A 57 -8.59 -12.85 8.00
C ARG A 57 -8.14 -13.86 6.94
N HIS A 58 -6.97 -14.47 7.12
CA HIS A 58 -6.43 -15.49 6.23
C HIS A 58 -7.24 -16.79 6.33
N GLU A 59 -7.63 -17.23 7.54
CA GLU A 59 -8.49 -18.41 7.72
C GLU A 59 -9.86 -18.26 7.02
N VAL A 60 -10.43 -17.05 7.04
CA VAL A 60 -11.67 -16.73 6.29
C VAL A 60 -11.43 -16.73 4.77
N SER A 61 -10.20 -16.38 4.33
CA SER A 61 -9.81 -16.42 2.93
C SER A 61 -9.53 -17.84 2.44
N GLU A 62 -8.96 -18.73 3.27
CA GLU A 62 -8.66 -20.12 2.90
C GLU A 62 -9.93 -20.94 2.63
N GLU A 63 -11.02 -20.74 3.39
CA GLU A 63 -12.33 -21.36 3.08
C GLU A 63 -12.89 -20.87 1.73
N SER A 64 -12.60 -19.63 1.35
CA SER A 64 -12.97 -19.04 0.05
C SER A 64 -12.05 -19.53 -1.09
N GLU A 65 -10.75 -19.70 -0.82
CA GLU A 65 -9.77 -20.17 -1.79
C GLU A 65 -9.95 -21.65 -2.13
N GLU A 66 -10.38 -22.49 -1.18
CA GLU A 66 -10.72 -23.89 -1.45
C GLU A 66 -11.87 -24.02 -2.48
N THR A 67 -12.75 -23.01 -2.55
CA THR A 67 -13.84 -22.96 -3.56
C THR A 67 -13.35 -22.45 -4.93
N GLU A 68 -12.35 -21.56 -4.95
CA GLU A 68 -11.78 -20.99 -6.18
C GLU A 68 -10.73 -21.93 -6.82
N GLU A 69 -9.97 -22.69 -6.02
CA GLU A 69 -8.96 -23.63 -6.50
C GLU A 69 -9.58 -24.79 -7.30
N VAL A 70 -10.82 -25.19 -6.96
CA VAL A 70 -11.62 -26.15 -7.75
C VAL A 70 -11.97 -25.59 -9.13
N ARG A 71 -12.26 -24.28 -9.24
CA ARG A 71 -12.54 -23.60 -10.52
C ARG A 71 -11.29 -23.46 -11.39
N VAL A 72 -10.15 -23.14 -10.81
CA VAL A 72 -8.90 -22.94 -11.56
C VAL A 72 -8.31 -24.26 -12.08
N LYS A 73 -8.49 -25.37 -11.34
CA LYS A 73 -8.13 -26.73 -11.82
C LYS A 73 -8.92 -27.14 -13.08
N GLU A 74 -10.16 -26.68 -13.24
CA GLU A 74 -10.97 -26.96 -14.43
C GLU A 74 -10.48 -26.19 -15.68
N VAL A 75 -9.94 -24.98 -15.50
CA VAL A 75 -9.36 -24.15 -16.57
C VAL A 75 -7.94 -24.57 -16.95
N LEU A 76 -7.14 -25.07 -16.01
CA LEU A 76 -5.77 -25.54 -16.27
C LEU A 76 -5.71 -26.86 -17.05
N LEU A 77 -6.73 -27.72 -16.94
CA LEU A 77 -6.80 -28.95 -17.72
C LEU A 77 -7.02 -28.70 -19.23
N THR A 78 -7.39 -27.48 -19.64
CA THR A 78 -7.55 -27.11 -21.06
C THR A 78 -6.28 -26.55 -21.71
N SER A 79 -5.20 -26.32 -20.97
CA SER A 79 -4.00 -25.61 -21.47
C SER A 79 -2.71 -26.45 -21.52
N ALA A 80 -2.81 -27.76 -21.31
CA ALA A 80 -1.70 -28.70 -21.40
C ALA A 80 -1.29 -29.03 -22.85
N SER A 81 -0.82 -28.03 -23.60
CA SER A 81 -0.06 -28.27 -24.84
C SER A 81 0.76 -27.03 -25.18
N ILE A 82 1.95 -26.91 -24.61
CA ILE A 82 3.16 -26.29 -25.20
C ILE A 82 4.30 -26.59 -24.21
N ARG A 83 5.12 -27.59 -24.53
CA ARG A 83 6.46 -27.77 -23.96
C ARG A 83 7.46 -27.52 -25.07
N GLN A 84 8.29 -26.50 -24.91
CA GLN A 84 9.51 -26.36 -25.71
C GLN A 84 10.72 -26.58 -24.81
N GLU A 85 11.54 -27.53 -25.20
CA GLU A 85 12.84 -27.83 -24.62
C GLU A 85 13.84 -26.74 -25.04
N ILE A 86 14.56 -26.19 -24.07
CA ILE A 86 15.62 -25.20 -24.31
C ILE A 86 16.95 -25.94 -24.22
N SER A 87 17.64 -26.07 -25.35
CA SER A 87 19.06 -26.43 -25.38
C SER A 87 19.91 -25.16 -25.44
N PHE A 88 20.96 -25.10 -24.62
CA PHE A 88 21.88 -23.97 -24.57
C PHE A 88 22.95 -24.16 -25.64
N GLY A 89 22.79 -23.43 -26.75
CA GLY A 89 23.68 -23.42 -27.91
C GLY A 89 24.76 -22.32 -27.86
N ASP A 90 25.86 -22.61 -28.57
CA ASP A 90 27.14 -21.91 -28.60
C ASP A 90 27.10 -20.40 -28.95
N VAL A 91 27.98 -19.63 -28.30
CA VAL A 91 27.96 -18.16 -28.13
C VAL A 91 28.56 -17.41 -29.32
N LYS A 92 28.05 -17.66 -30.53
CA LYS A 92 28.40 -16.86 -31.74
C LYS A 92 27.20 -16.55 -32.64
N ASP A 93 25.99 -16.57 -32.07
CA ASP A 93 24.77 -16.33 -32.83
C ASP A 93 24.42 -14.83 -32.91
N PRO A 94 24.30 -14.23 -34.12
CA PRO A 94 23.92 -12.81 -34.29
C PRO A 94 22.53 -12.45 -33.74
N ARG A 95 21.75 -13.43 -33.24
CA ARG A 95 20.49 -13.20 -32.52
C ARG A 95 20.64 -12.49 -31.16
N PHE A 96 21.82 -12.50 -30.54
CA PHE A 96 22.08 -11.71 -29.32
C PHE A 96 22.18 -10.20 -29.58
N LEU A 97 22.40 -9.78 -30.83
CA LEU A 97 22.32 -8.37 -31.23
C LEU A 97 20.87 -7.92 -31.53
N ALA A 98 19.94 -8.86 -31.65
CA ALA A 98 18.50 -8.60 -31.85
C ALA A 98 17.69 -8.62 -30.53
N SER A 99 18.32 -9.00 -29.41
CA SER A 99 17.74 -8.89 -28.06
C SER A 99 18.18 -7.61 -27.36
N SER A 100 18.29 -6.51 -28.10
CA SER A 100 18.38 -5.15 -27.57
C SER A 100 17.01 -4.68 -27.03
N LYS A 101 16.33 -5.53 -26.25
CA LYS A 101 15.29 -5.04 -25.34
C LYS A 101 16.04 -4.22 -24.31
N LEU A 102 16.13 -2.92 -24.58
CA LEU A 102 16.55 -1.93 -23.60
C LEU A 102 15.89 -2.31 -22.27
N PRO A 103 16.65 -2.33 -21.16
CA PRO A 103 16.09 -2.65 -19.86
C PRO A 103 14.82 -1.82 -19.71
N LYS A 104 13.68 -2.48 -19.48
CA LYS A 104 12.41 -1.80 -19.26
C LYS A 104 12.64 -0.88 -18.06
N PHE A 105 12.80 0.40 -18.35
CA PHE A 105 12.96 1.40 -17.31
C PHE A 105 11.63 1.48 -16.59
N ILE A 106 11.56 0.89 -15.39
CA ILE A 106 10.45 1.10 -14.48
C ILE A 106 10.74 2.44 -13.82
N GLY A 107 10.22 3.51 -14.40
CA GLY A 107 10.38 4.85 -13.86
C GLY A 107 9.51 5.02 -12.63
N TYR A 108 10.10 4.92 -11.44
CA TYR A 108 9.45 5.34 -10.21
C TYR A 108 9.44 6.87 -10.15
N CYS A 109 8.26 7.47 -10.23
CA CYS A 109 8.07 8.91 -10.11
C CYS A 109 7.73 9.26 -8.66
N THR A 110 8.34 10.32 -8.13
CA THR A 110 7.99 10.86 -6.81
C THR A 110 8.01 12.38 -6.84
N THR A 111 7.17 12.98 -6.00
CA THR A 111 7.12 14.44 -5.79
C THR A 111 7.93 14.89 -4.58
N HIS A 112 8.56 13.98 -3.82
CA HIS A 112 9.26 14.33 -2.58
C HIS A 112 10.54 13.50 -2.36
N GLN A 113 11.64 14.16 -1.99
CA GLN A 113 12.93 13.48 -1.78
C GLN A 113 12.93 12.57 -0.54
N GLY A 114 12.07 12.83 0.43
CA GLY A 114 11.93 12.00 1.65
C GLY A 114 11.45 10.56 1.41
N VAL A 115 11.11 10.21 0.18
CA VAL A 115 10.74 8.84 -0.21
C VAL A 115 11.97 7.93 -0.33
N TYR A 116 13.15 8.48 -0.62
CA TYR A 116 14.38 7.70 -0.74
C TYR A 116 14.95 7.40 0.65
N ARG A 117 15.07 6.11 0.95
CA ARG A 117 15.70 5.59 2.15
C ARG A 117 16.98 4.85 1.81
N HIS A 118 17.75 4.52 2.84
CA HIS A 118 18.95 3.71 2.72
C HIS A 118 18.86 2.53 3.68
N PRO A 119 19.35 1.34 3.32
CA PRO A 119 19.52 0.26 4.26
C PRO A 119 20.47 0.73 5.36
N TYR A 120 20.09 0.50 6.60
CA TYR A 120 20.95 0.71 7.75
C TYR A 120 21.58 -0.62 8.18
N VAL A 121 20.75 -1.66 8.33
CA VAL A 121 21.15 -3.02 8.68
C VAL A 121 20.33 -4.02 7.87
N VAL A 122 20.98 -5.08 7.40
CA VAL A 122 20.32 -6.26 6.85
C VAL A 122 20.72 -7.45 7.73
N SER A 123 19.76 -8.26 8.15
CA SER A 123 20.05 -9.45 8.96
C SER A 123 20.93 -10.43 8.19
N PHE A 124 21.68 -11.26 8.90
CA PHE A 124 22.62 -12.21 8.28
C PHE A 124 21.95 -13.21 7.33
N ASP A 125 20.66 -13.50 7.55
CA ASP A 125 19.85 -14.39 6.72
C ASP A 125 19.05 -13.64 5.65
N GLY A 126 19.09 -12.30 5.64
CA GLY A 126 18.32 -11.43 4.75
C GLY A 126 16.82 -11.34 5.07
N GLY A 127 16.39 -11.90 6.20
CA GLY A 127 15.00 -11.93 6.67
C GLY A 127 14.47 -10.60 7.20
N GLU A 128 15.36 -9.72 7.65
CA GLU A 128 15.01 -8.41 8.20
C GLU A 128 15.87 -7.32 7.54
N VAL A 129 15.23 -6.20 7.21
CA VAL A 129 15.90 -4.99 6.73
C VAL A 129 15.48 -3.83 7.60
N GLU A 130 16.45 -3.20 8.27
CA GLU A 130 16.30 -1.94 8.97
C GLU A 130 16.73 -0.81 8.04
N LEU A 131 15.87 0.20 7.87
CA LEU A 131 16.16 1.39 7.08
C LEU A 131 16.72 2.52 7.96
N ASN A 132 17.30 3.55 7.35
CA ASN A 132 17.92 4.68 8.05
C ASN A 132 16.96 5.49 8.94
N ASP A 133 15.65 5.38 8.75
CA ASP A 133 14.63 5.95 9.64
C ASP A 133 14.36 5.06 10.88
N GLY A 134 15.00 3.89 10.95
CA GLY A 134 14.86 2.88 11.99
C GLY A 134 13.64 1.99 11.85
N SER A 135 12.91 2.08 10.73
CA SER A 135 11.83 1.12 10.43
C SER A 135 12.42 -0.25 10.10
N ILE A 136 11.80 -1.31 10.62
CA ILE A 136 12.21 -2.70 10.41
C ILE A 136 11.16 -3.42 9.58
N TRP A 137 11.62 -4.08 8.52
CA TRP A 137 10.79 -4.76 7.54
C TRP A 137 11.12 -6.23 7.46
N LEU A 138 10.09 -7.09 7.54
CA LEU A 138 10.22 -8.53 7.39
C LEU A 138 10.12 -8.92 5.92
N VAL A 139 11.17 -9.58 5.43
CA VAL A 139 11.33 -10.01 4.05
C VAL A 139 10.69 -11.38 3.83
N CYS A 140 10.01 -11.51 2.69
CA CYS A 140 9.49 -12.80 2.25
C CYS A 140 10.57 -13.87 2.24
N SER A 141 10.28 -15.03 2.86
CA SER A 141 11.24 -16.12 3.06
C SER A 141 11.89 -16.59 1.75
N SER A 142 11.13 -16.65 0.66
CA SER A 142 11.64 -17.04 -0.65
C SER A 142 12.56 -16.01 -1.29
N ASP A 143 12.56 -14.76 -0.81
CA ASP A 143 13.26 -13.62 -1.39
C ASP A 143 14.39 -13.07 -0.52
N ARG A 144 14.64 -13.64 0.67
CA ARG A 144 15.69 -13.16 1.60
C ARG A 144 17.08 -13.07 0.99
N TYR A 145 17.44 -14.00 0.12
CA TYR A 145 18.76 -13.98 -0.53
C TYR A 145 18.98 -12.74 -1.42
N LYS A 146 17.90 -12.06 -1.82
CA LYS A 146 17.96 -10.86 -2.67
C LYS A 146 18.45 -9.62 -1.91
N THR A 147 18.32 -9.58 -0.59
CA THR A 147 18.71 -8.44 0.26
C THR A 147 20.16 -8.51 0.74
N LEU A 148 20.79 -9.70 0.68
CA LEU A 148 22.14 -9.93 1.21
C LEU A 148 23.25 -9.08 0.57
N ASN A 149 23.01 -8.56 -0.63
CA ASN A 149 23.97 -7.70 -1.35
C ASN A 149 23.60 -6.21 -1.31
N TRP A 150 22.61 -5.81 -0.50
CA TRP A 150 22.24 -4.40 -0.38
C TRP A 150 23.31 -3.64 0.39
N LEU A 151 23.74 -2.53 -0.18
CA LEU A 151 24.72 -1.64 0.45
C LEU A 151 23.99 -0.51 1.18
N THR A 152 24.62 0.02 2.22
CA THR A 152 24.07 1.18 2.96
C THR A 152 24.02 2.47 2.13
N SER A 153 24.67 2.48 0.96
CA SER A 153 24.57 3.56 -0.03
C SER A 153 23.44 3.39 -1.03
N ASP A 154 22.78 2.22 -1.06
CA ASP A 154 21.72 1.94 -2.02
C ASP A 154 20.46 2.74 -1.68
N ARG A 155 19.74 3.17 -2.72
CA ARG A 155 18.49 3.91 -2.59
C ARG A 155 17.34 2.92 -2.62
N ILE A 156 16.62 2.87 -1.51
CA ILE A 156 15.44 2.04 -1.33
C ILE A 156 14.20 2.91 -1.35
N ILE A 157 13.16 2.44 -2.02
CA ILE A 157 11.80 3.00 -1.92
C ILE A 157 10.84 1.93 -1.40
N VAL A 158 9.78 2.39 -0.73
CA VAL A 158 8.66 1.54 -0.31
C VAL A 158 7.55 1.72 -1.35
N THR A 159 6.98 0.63 -1.82
CA THR A 159 5.81 0.64 -2.72
C THR A 159 4.74 -0.33 -2.21
N PRO A 160 3.46 -0.13 -2.53
CA PRO A 160 2.45 -1.18 -2.38
C PRO A 160 2.88 -2.45 -3.13
N ASN A 161 2.55 -3.62 -2.60
CA ASN A 161 2.74 -4.86 -3.33
C ASN A 161 1.61 -5.02 -4.36
N SER A 162 1.95 -5.14 -5.64
CA SER A 162 0.95 -5.32 -6.71
C SER A 162 0.40 -6.74 -6.79
N ASN A 163 0.94 -7.69 -6.03
CA ASN A 163 0.46 -9.06 -6.02
C ASN A 163 -0.68 -9.23 -5.00
N PHE A 164 -1.92 -9.22 -5.50
CA PHE A 164 -3.14 -9.37 -4.70
C PHE A 164 -3.22 -10.66 -3.88
N PHE A 165 -2.51 -11.73 -4.27
CA PHE A 165 -2.48 -13.01 -3.56
C PHE A 165 -1.31 -13.14 -2.59
N SER A 166 -0.57 -12.05 -2.36
CA SER A 166 0.55 -12.05 -1.44
C SER A 166 0.09 -11.71 -0.03
N SER A 167 0.62 -12.41 0.97
CA SER A 167 0.48 -12.04 2.38
C SER A 167 1.39 -10.86 2.81
N TYR A 168 2.09 -10.25 1.85
CA TYR A 168 2.97 -9.10 2.05
C TYR A 168 2.32 -7.86 1.46
N ASP A 169 2.06 -6.85 2.29
CA ASP A 169 1.31 -5.66 1.88
C ASP A 169 2.16 -4.71 1.02
N TYR A 170 3.48 -4.72 1.24
CA TYR A 170 4.42 -3.77 0.64
C TYR A 170 5.56 -4.47 -0.07
N SER A 171 6.36 -3.69 -0.78
CA SER A 171 7.62 -4.11 -1.37
C SER A 171 8.69 -3.05 -1.15
N LEU A 172 9.90 -3.51 -0.86
CA LEU A 172 11.10 -2.67 -0.92
C LEU A 172 11.71 -2.83 -2.31
N VAL A 173 12.00 -1.70 -2.96
CA VAL A 173 12.66 -1.67 -4.26
C VAL A 173 14.01 -1.00 -4.09
N ASN A 174 15.08 -1.74 -4.37
CA ASN A 174 16.42 -1.19 -4.49
C ASN A 174 16.59 -0.61 -5.90
N LEU A 175 16.66 0.72 -5.99
CA LEU A 175 16.72 1.44 -7.25
C LEU A 175 18.05 1.29 -7.99
N ASP A 176 19.13 0.96 -7.28
CA ASP A 176 20.46 0.80 -7.86
C ASP A 176 20.63 -0.60 -8.48
N THR A 177 20.00 -1.62 -7.90
CA THR A 177 20.03 -3.00 -8.41
C THR A 177 18.76 -3.42 -9.17
N ASN A 178 17.69 -2.63 -9.10
CA ASN A 178 16.33 -2.96 -9.58
C ASN A 178 15.75 -4.24 -8.95
N VAL A 179 16.19 -4.58 -7.75
CA VAL A 179 15.71 -5.75 -7.01
C VAL A 179 14.47 -5.34 -6.21
N ILE A 180 13.38 -6.11 -6.39
CA ILE A 180 12.12 -5.95 -5.67
C ILE A 180 11.95 -7.10 -4.70
N VAL A 181 11.59 -6.78 -3.46
CA VAL A 181 11.44 -7.74 -2.37
C VAL A 181 10.12 -7.47 -1.64
N PRO A 182 9.17 -8.42 -1.60
CA PRO A 182 7.94 -8.30 -0.82
C PRO A 182 8.25 -8.27 0.68
N VAL A 183 7.63 -7.34 1.40
CA VAL A 183 7.88 -7.09 2.82
C VAL A 183 6.61 -6.76 3.61
N ASN A 184 6.67 -7.00 4.91
CA ASN A 184 5.70 -6.50 5.88
C ASN A 184 6.42 -5.59 6.90
N LEU A 185 5.76 -4.50 7.29
CA LEU A 185 6.30 -3.62 8.33
C LEU A 185 6.23 -4.34 9.69
N PHE A 186 7.38 -4.54 10.33
CA PHE A 186 7.48 -5.15 11.65
C PHE A 186 7.55 -4.09 12.75
N ALA A 187 8.44 -3.11 12.57
CA ALA A 187 8.57 -1.97 13.47
C ALA A 187 8.59 -0.66 12.69
N GLY A 188 7.90 0.35 13.22
CA GLY A 188 7.89 1.70 12.65
C GLY A 188 9.22 2.44 12.78
N PRO A 189 9.34 3.63 12.16
CA PRO A 189 10.50 4.50 12.32
C PRO A 189 10.74 4.91 13.78
N LEU A 190 11.97 5.31 14.09
CA LEU A 190 12.33 5.83 15.41
C LEU A 190 11.51 7.09 15.75
N TYR A 191 10.92 7.12 16.94
CA TYR A 191 10.11 8.26 17.36
C TYR A 191 10.96 9.55 17.40
N ARG A 192 10.50 10.60 16.69
CA ARG A 192 11.24 11.87 16.50
C ARG A 192 12.68 11.68 15.98
N GLY A 193 12.91 10.62 15.21
CA GLY A 193 14.13 10.46 14.44
C GLY A 193 14.27 11.57 13.39
N ILE A 194 15.50 11.87 12.99
CA ILE A 194 15.80 12.91 11.98
C ILE A 194 15.20 12.59 10.59
N TYR A 195 14.88 11.32 10.34
CA TYR A 195 14.26 10.84 9.10
C TYR A 195 12.81 10.37 9.31
N THR A 196 12.22 10.72 10.45
CA THR A 196 10.86 10.31 10.81
C THR A 196 9.87 11.41 10.50
N TYR A 197 8.83 11.04 9.75
CA TYR A 197 7.74 11.93 9.42
C TYR A 197 6.56 11.71 10.35
N PHE A 198 5.94 12.80 10.80
CA PHE A 198 4.70 12.74 11.54
C PHE A 198 3.76 13.86 11.13
N ILE A 199 2.47 13.60 11.28
CA ILE A 199 1.42 14.57 10.97
C ILE A 199 1.50 15.73 11.95
N SER A 200 1.80 16.93 11.44
CA SER A 200 1.81 18.16 12.23
C SER A 200 0.43 18.82 12.27
N ASP A 201 -0.33 18.73 11.17
CA ASP A 201 -1.70 19.25 11.07
C ASP A 201 -2.49 18.51 9.97
N ILE A 202 -3.83 18.58 10.03
CA ILE A 202 -4.74 17.93 9.07
C ILE A 202 -5.87 18.89 8.68
N ASP A 203 -6.01 19.14 7.39
CA ASP A 203 -7.19 19.76 6.80
C ASP A 203 -8.08 18.69 6.16
N TYR A 204 -9.06 18.22 6.93
CA TYR A 204 -10.01 17.20 6.48
C TYR A 204 -10.90 17.69 5.33
N VAL A 205 -11.19 18.99 5.24
CA VAL A 205 -12.09 19.55 4.22
C VAL A 205 -11.44 19.49 2.84
N ASN A 206 -10.13 19.78 2.78
CA ASN A 206 -9.38 19.77 1.54
C ASN A 206 -8.57 18.47 1.30
N SER A 207 -8.65 17.53 2.23
CA SER A 207 -7.84 16.30 2.26
C SER A 207 -6.34 16.58 2.17
N ILE A 208 -5.86 17.54 2.99
CA ILE A 208 -4.46 17.93 3.04
C ILE A 208 -3.86 17.52 4.38
N VAL A 209 -2.72 16.84 4.32
CA VAL A 209 -1.87 16.51 5.47
C VAL A 209 -0.66 17.42 5.48
N TYR A 210 -0.35 18.01 6.62
CA TYR A 210 0.90 18.72 6.84
C TYR A 210 1.84 17.85 7.67
N LEU A 211 3.10 17.78 7.24
CA LEU A 211 4.14 17.01 7.94
C LEU A 211 5.07 17.94 8.73
N ASN A 212 5.85 17.35 9.63
CA ASN A 212 6.82 18.05 10.47
C ASN A 212 8.00 18.68 9.71
N ASP A 213 8.27 18.25 8.49
CA ASP A 213 9.28 18.85 7.60
C ASP A 213 8.75 20.09 6.86
N GLY A 214 7.48 20.47 7.07
CA GLY A 214 6.84 21.61 6.41
C GLY A 214 6.23 21.27 5.04
N SER A 215 6.34 20.02 4.58
CA SER A 215 5.66 19.56 3.37
C SER A 215 4.15 19.43 3.59
N SER A 216 3.38 19.67 2.52
CA SER A 216 1.93 19.50 2.51
C SER A 216 1.52 18.53 1.40
N TRP A 217 0.60 17.62 1.72
CA TRP A 217 0.27 16.48 0.90
C TRP A 217 -1.23 16.42 0.65
N LYS A 218 -1.62 16.42 -0.61
CA LYS A 218 -3.01 16.17 -1.00
C LYS A 218 -3.25 14.68 -1.11
N VAL A 219 -4.10 14.16 -0.23
CA VAL A 219 -4.51 12.75 -0.21
C VAL A 219 -5.52 12.47 -1.31
N CYS A 220 -5.48 11.26 -1.87
CA CYS A 220 -6.44 10.77 -2.84
C CYS A 220 -7.83 10.73 -2.22
N TRP A 221 -8.82 11.29 -2.91
CA TRP A 221 -10.21 11.28 -2.49
C TRP A 221 -10.81 9.87 -2.36
N LEU A 222 -10.28 8.88 -3.07
CA LEU A 222 -10.70 7.48 -2.95
C LEU A 222 -10.29 6.86 -1.61
N ASP A 223 -9.24 7.40 -0.99
CA ASP A 223 -8.72 6.95 0.30
C ASP A 223 -9.27 7.78 1.46
N SER A 224 -10.34 8.56 1.25
CA SER A 224 -10.92 9.44 2.27
C SER A 224 -11.31 8.66 3.53
N PHE A 225 -11.85 7.44 3.37
CA PHE A 225 -12.26 6.59 4.49
C PHE A 225 -11.08 6.12 5.36
N ILE A 226 -9.87 6.04 4.79
CA ILE A 226 -8.62 5.74 5.52
C ILE A 226 -8.16 7.02 6.21
N PHE A 227 -8.10 8.10 5.45
CA PHE A 227 -7.62 9.41 5.86
C PHE A 227 -8.42 10.03 7.02
N ASP A 228 -9.75 9.86 7.05
CA ASP A 228 -10.62 10.37 8.12
C ASP A 228 -10.28 9.80 9.51
N LYS A 229 -9.53 8.69 9.54
CA LYS A 229 -9.12 8.01 10.77
C LYS A 229 -7.72 8.39 11.25
N TRP A 230 -6.99 9.21 10.48
CA TRP A 230 -5.65 9.67 10.83
C TRP A 230 -5.73 10.78 11.85
N LEU A 231 -4.72 10.86 12.70
CA LEU A 231 -4.65 11.82 13.79
C LEU A 231 -3.33 12.60 13.74
N ILE A 232 -3.36 13.81 14.29
CA ILE A 232 -2.14 14.59 14.50
C ILE A 232 -1.17 13.78 15.37
N ASN A 233 0.11 13.83 15.02
CA ASN A 233 1.23 13.04 15.54
C ASN A 233 1.28 11.56 15.13
N ASP A 234 0.37 11.08 14.26
CA ASP A 234 0.57 9.76 13.64
C ASP A 234 1.87 9.77 12.83
N THR A 235 2.61 8.66 12.91
CA THR A 235 3.90 8.49 12.23
C THR A 235 3.68 7.96 10.83
N LEU A 236 4.31 8.59 9.85
CA LEU A 236 4.18 8.23 8.45
C LEU A 236 5.48 7.72 7.85
N ILE A 237 5.35 6.79 6.92
CA ILE A 237 6.38 6.34 6.00
C ILE A 237 5.99 6.81 4.60
N LEU A 238 6.81 7.65 3.98
CA LEU A 238 6.62 8.06 2.59
C LEU A 238 7.02 6.93 1.63
N GLY A 239 6.25 6.72 0.56
CA GLY A 239 6.54 5.72 -0.47
C GLY A 239 6.21 6.20 -1.88
N VAL A 240 6.44 5.32 -2.86
CA VAL A 240 6.06 5.54 -4.27
C VAL A 240 4.86 4.67 -4.58
N ASN A 241 3.86 5.27 -5.23
CA ASN A 241 2.76 4.51 -5.79
C ASN A 241 3.21 3.86 -7.11
N ASN A 242 3.09 2.54 -7.19
CA ASN A 242 3.44 1.76 -8.38
C ASN A 242 2.22 1.38 -9.23
N ASP A 243 1.02 1.83 -8.87
CA ASP A 243 -0.18 1.64 -9.68
C ASP A 243 -0.12 2.56 -10.92
N PRO A 244 -0.08 1.99 -12.15
CA PRO A 244 -0.05 2.78 -13.38
C PRO A 244 -1.34 3.59 -13.63
N LEU A 245 -2.43 3.28 -12.92
CA LEU A 245 -3.72 3.96 -13.07
C LEU A 245 -3.90 5.10 -12.06
N CYS A 246 -3.08 5.16 -11.01
CA CYS A 246 -3.22 6.18 -9.98
C CYS A 246 -2.54 7.49 -10.38
N VAL A 247 -3.26 8.60 -10.20
CA VAL A 247 -2.75 9.95 -10.49
C VAL A 247 -1.79 10.46 -9.40
N HIS A 248 -1.81 9.82 -8.23
CA HIS A 248 -1.01 10.17 -7.08
C HIS A 248 0.29 9.36 -7.06
N PRO A 249 1.46 9.98 -7.33
CA PRO A 249 2.73 9.26 -7.51
C PRO A 249 3.31 8.74 -6.20
N ASN A 250 2.76 9.13 -5.05
CA ASN A 250 3.27 8.76 -3.74
C ASN A 250 2.20 8.07 -2.91
N ILE A 251 2.67 7.33 -1.91
CA ILE A 251 1.84 6.82 -0.84
C ILE A 251 2.32 7.40 0.49
N LEU A 252 1.38 7.58 1.40
CA LEU A 252 1.60 7.92 2.80
C LEU A 252 1.15 6.73 3.64
N LEU A 253 2.08 5.95 4.15
CA LEU A 253 1.81 4.81 5.02
C LEU A 253 1.69 5.27 6.47
N ASN A 254 0.49 5.21 7.06
CA ASN A 254 0.28 5.46 8.47
C ASN A 254 0.68 4.22 9.28
N VAL A 255 1.82 4.33 9.97
CA VAL A 255 2.44 3.24 10.74
C VAL A 255 1.60 2.82 11.93
N ASN A 256 0.81 3.74 12.49
CA ASN A 256 -0.05 3.48 13.63
C ASN A 256 -1.27 2.62 13.26
N ARG A 257 -1.69 2.65 11.99
CA ARG A 257 -2.85 1.90 11.49
C ARG A 257 -2.50 0.78 10.53
N ILE A 258 -1.29 0.78 9.96
CA ILE A 258 -0.87 -0.11 8.87
C ILE A 258 -1.82 0.01 7.68
N GLU A 259 -2.15 1.26 7.34
CA GLU A 259 -2.96 1.63 6.18
C GLU A 259 -2.18 2.70 5.40
N ASP A 260 -2.13 2.61 4.08
CA ASP A 260 -1.57 3.63 3.22
C ASP A 260 -2.66 4.35 2.40
N ALA A 261 -2.35 5.59 2.02
CA ALA A 261 -3.18 6.38 1.13
C ALA A 261 -2.34 6.99 0.00
N GLY A 262 -2.85 7.01 -1.22
CA GLY A 262 -2.24 7.72 -2.33
C GLY A 262 -2.20 9.22 -2.05
N ALA A 263 -1.09 9.88 -2.36
CA ALA A 263 -0.95 11.32 -2.16
C ALA A 263 -0.02 11.99 -3.19
N THR A 264 -0.15 13.32 -3.28
CA THR A 264 0.75 14.19 -4.06
C THR A 264 1.29 15.29 -3.17
N CYS A 265 2.61 15.48 -3.15
CA CYS A 265 3.22 16.62 -2.47
C CYS A 265 2.92 17.91 -3.25
N LEU A 266 2.53 18.98 -2.55
CA LEU A 266 2.12 20.25 -3.15
C LEU A 266 3.24 21.29 -3.26
N ASN A 267 4.35 21.11 -2.52
CA ASN A 267 5.41 22.11 -2.34
C ASN A 267 6.78 21.56 -2.74
#